data_AF-A0A7C4WZT1-F1
#
_entry.id   AF-A0A7C4WZT1-F1
#
_cell.length_a   1.000
_cell.length_b   1.000
_cell.length_c   1.000
_cell.angle_alpha   90.00
_cell.angle_beta   90.00
_cell.angle_gamma   90.00
#
_symmetry.space_group_name_H-M   'P 1'
#
loop_
_entity.id
_entity.type
_entity.pdbx_description
1 polymer ?
#
loop_
_entity_poly.entity_id
_entity_poly.type
_entity_poly.pdbx_seq_one_letter_code
_entity_poly.pdbx_strand_id
1 'polypeptide(L)'
;MSYCPPSSCRAVSIRQAACISISPAVKTLILAMQVGWGLMTVFASSRSNALAAALQKTLKGKNALLVASTDMSHFWSHEQARLLDEQALAPVLALDAAALESLMKDDPTGRRMCGRGAVQAVMRAARALGADQATLLKYADSKDTSGYDDPRNGVVGYAAVAFTQSGADNAKAQAPGELDAAARDELLKIARRTLETFVKTGRAPDPSSANPALLAKSGAFVTLNKNGELRGCMGRFERDLPLAEVVARQTMVSASQDPRFPPVTPDELDAVTIEISVLSAPAPVPS
;
A
#
# COMPACT_ATOMS: atom_id res chain seq x y z
N MET A 1 44.98 21.23 -19.21
CA MET A 1 44.71 20.41 -18.01
C MET A 1 44.05 21.29 -16.98
N SER A 2 42.73 21.24 -16.90
CA SER A 2 41.96 21.95 -15.87
C SER A 2 41.02 20.94 -15.23
N TYR A 3 41.34 20.62 -13.99
CA TYR A 3 40.68 19.65 -13.13
C TYR A 3 39.38 20.28 -12.59
N CYS A 4 38.24 19.61 -12.76
CA CYS A 4 36.94 20.01 -12.20
C CYS A 4 36.43 18.85 -11.32
N PRO A 5 36.05 19.08 -10.05
CA PRO A 5 35.73 18.01 -9.10
C PRO A 5 34.34 17.40 -9.35
N PRO A 6 34.06 16.18 -8.86
CA PRO A 6 32.75 15.56 -8.98
C PRO A 6 31.83 16.05 -7.85
N SER A 7 30.83 16.86 -8.19
CA SER A 7 29.70 17.21 -7.33
C SER A 7 28.44 17.09 -8.20
N SER A 8 27.41 16.29 -7.92
CA SER A 8 26.99 15.63 -6.69
C SER A 8 26.04 14.50 -7.09
N CYS A 9 26.45 13.24 -6.89
CA CYS A 9 25.48 12.14 -6.82
C CYS A 9 24.69 12.34 -5.53
N ARG A 10 23.50 12.93 -5.61
CA ARG A 10 22.53 12.81 -4.51
C ARG A 10 22.01 11.38 -4.55
N ALA A 11 22.61 10.54 -3.71
CA ALA A 11 22.11 9.21 -3.41
C ALA A 11 20.64 9.30 -2.98
N VAL A 12 19.74 8.78 -3.81
CA VAL A 12 18.36 8.48 -3.40
C VAL A 12 18.45 7.16 -2.64
N SER A 13 18.07 7.18 -1.37
CA SER A 13 18.12 5.99 -0.54
C SER A 13 17.25 4.90 -1.16
N ILE A 14 17.84 3.72 -1.41
CA ILE A 14 17.06 2.50 -1.49
C ILE A 14 16.58 2.22 -0.06
N ARG A 15 15.39 2.72 0.25
CA ARG A 15 14.64 2.19 1.37
C ARG A 15 13.93 0.95 0.85
N GLN A 16 14.06 -0.15 1.59
CA GLN A 16 13.01 -1.16 1.66
C GLN A 16 11.82 -0.45 2.32
N ALA A 17 11.11 0.31 1.51
CA ALA A 17 9.93 1.03 1.90
C ALA A 17 9.09 1.10 0.64
N ALA A 18 8.09 0.25 0.59
CA ALA A 18 6.80 0.83 0.81
C ALA A 18 6.62 2.29 0.33
N CYS A 19 6.15 2.50 -0.91
CA CYS A 19 5.13 3.49 -1.33
C CYS A 19 4.71 3.38 -2.82
N ILE A 20 3.48 2.91 -3.10
CA ILE A 20 2.65 3.65 -4.09
C ILE A 20 2.39 5.05 -3.44
N SER A 21 1.23 5.52 -3.03
CA SER A 21 1.05 5.38 -1.58
C SER A 21 0.14 4.21 -1.48
N ILE A 22 0.72 3.04 -1.75
CA ILE A 22 0.23 1.78 -1.23
C ILE A 22 0.04 2.18 0.22
N SER A 23 -1.21 2.28 0.67
CA SER A 23 -1.48 2.59 2.07
C SER A 23 -0.54 1.66 2.85
N PRO A 24 0.12 2.10 3.92
CA PRO A 24 0.94 1.20 4.74
C PRO A 24 0.29 -0.19 4.91
N ALA A 25 -1.04 -0.25 5.01
CA ALA A 25 -1.85 -1.47 4.93
C ALA A 25 -1.60 -2.36 3.68
N VAL A 26 -1.61 -1.82 2.47
CA VAL A 26 -1.40 -2.59 1.23
C VAL A 26 0.08 -3.02 1.07
N LYS A 27 1.03 -2.34 1.72
CA LYS A 27 2.42 -2.84 1.78
C LYS A 27 2.56 -3.98 2.75
N THR A 28 1.91 -3.87 3.90
CA THR A 28 1.84 -4.95 4.88
C THR A 28 1.20 -6.18 4.24
N LEU A 29 0.15 -6.00 3.45
CA LEU A 29 -0.48 -7.04 2.63
C LEU A 29 0.52 -7.71 1.67
N ILE A 30 1.19 -6.93 0.84
CA ILE A 30 2.16 -7.44 -0.14
C ILE A 30 3.32 -8.14 0.58
N LEU A 31 3.91 -7.51 1.60
CA LEU A 31 5.04 -8.07 2.34
C LEU A 31 4.65 -9.37 3.06
N ALA A 32 3.48 -9.42 3.70
CA ALA A 32 2.99 -10.63 4.35
C ALA A 32 2.85 -11.78 3.34
N MET A 33 2.28 -11.51 2.16
CA MET A 33 2.20 -12.49 1.08
C MET A 33 3.60 -12.90 0.56
N GLN A 34 4.58 -11.98 0.57
CA GLN A 34 5.96 -12.25 0.16
C GLN A 34 6.73 -13.15 1.15
N VAL A 35 6.39 -13.13 2.44
CA VAL A 35 7.05 -13.94 3.49
C VAL A 35 6.25 -15.19 3.88
N GLY A 36 5.30 -15.60 3.03
CA GLY A 36 4.55 -16.84 3.17
C GLY A 36 3.38 -16.79 4.16
N TRP A 37 2.89 -15.60 4.51
CA TRP A 37 1.67 -15.48 5.31
C TRP A 37 0.43 -15.64 4.40
N GLY A 38 -0.51 -16.49 4.82
CA GLY A 38 -1.81 -16.58 4.16
C GLY A 38 -2.62 -15.30 4.37
N LEU A 39 -3.10 -14.68 3.28
CA LEU A 39 -4.00 -13.54 3.37
C LEU A 39 -5.43 -14.03 3.58
N MET A 40 -6.08 -13.56 4.65
CA MET A 40 -7.50 -13.83 4.89
C MET A 40 -8.30 -12.56 5.12
N THR A 41 -9.14 -12.23 4.15
CA THR A 41 -10.13 -11.16 4.24
C THR A 41 -11.31 -11.61 5.08
N VAL A 42 -11.63 -10.83 6.11
CA VAL A 42 -12.70 -11.15 7.06
C VAL A 42 -13.92 -10.28 6.75
N PHE A 43 -15.07 -10.93 6.61
CA PHE A 43 -16.37 -10.27 6.46
C PHE A 43 -17.29 -10.73 7.60
N ALA A 44 -17.91 -9.79 8.31
CA ALA A 44 -18.86 -10.11 9.38
C ALA A 44 -19.85 -8.97 9.63
N SER A 45 -21.11 -9.31 9.85
CA SER A 45 -22.18 -8.35 10.17
C SER A 45 -22.53 -8.29 11.66
N SER A 46 -22.64 -9.44 12.35
CA SER A 46 -23.10 -9.47 13.75
C SER A 46 -22.50 -10.56 14.65
N ARG A 47 -21.83 -11.59 14.11
CA ARG A 47 -21.26 -12.71 14.89
C ARG A 47 -19.75 -12.59 15.09
N SER A 48 -19.27 -11.40 15.46
CA SER A 48 -17.83 -11.11 15.56
C SER A 48 -17.11 -12.00 16.59
N ASN A 49 -17.75 -12.34 17.72
CA ASN A 49 -17.18 -13.23 18.74
C ASN A 49 -16.96 -14.67 18.24
N ALA A 50 -17.98 -15.28 17.62
CA ALA A 50 -17.88 -16.64 17.11
C ALA A 50 -16.86 -16.74 15.97
N LEU A 51 -16.83 -15.73 15.10
CA LEU A 51 -15.84 -15.65 14.03
C LEU A 51 -14.43 -15.49 14.58
N ALA A 52 -14.22 -14.62 15.56
CA ALA A 52 -12.92 -14.45 16.21
C ALA A 52 -12.41 -15.74 16.84
N ALA A 53 -13.28 -16.49 17.53
CA ALA A 53 -12.92 -17.79 18.10
C ALA A 53 -12.53 -18.82 17.02
N ALA A 54 -13.27 -18.86 15.91
CA ALA A 54 -12.94 -19.72 14.78
C ALA A 54 -11.60 -19.34 14.12
N LEU A 55 -11.36 -18.03 13.93
CA LEU A 55 -10.10 -17.49 13.40
C LEU A 55 -8.92 -17.84 14.31
N GLN A 56 -9.03 -17.59 15.61
CA GLN A 56 -8.00 -17.93 16.59
C GLN A 56 -7.65 -19.42 16.54
N LYS A 57 -8.67 -20.29 16.58
CA LYS A 57 -8.47 -21.75 16.54
C LYS A 57 -7.79 -22.20 15.25
N THR A 58 -8.18 -21.63 14.12
CA THR A 58 -7.70 -22.03 12.79
C THR A 58 -6.29 -21.53 12.50
N LEU A 59 -5.93 -20.35 13.04
CA LEU A 59 -4.68 -19.66 12.73
C LEU A 59 -3.60 -19.83 13.80
N LYS A 60 -3.92 -20.45 14.94
CA LYS A 60 -2.91 -20.70 15.98
C LYS A 60 -1.72 -21.45 15.41
N GLY A 61 -0.52 -20.88 15.56
CA GLY A 61 0.74 -21.45 15.06
C GLY A 61 0.92 -21.36 13.54
N LYS A 62 0.08 -20.60 12.85
CA LYS A 62 0.19 -20.35 11.40
C LYS A 62 0.59 -18.90 11.14
N ASN A 63 1.37 -18.70 10.08
CA ASN A 63 1.68 -17.39 9.54
C ASN A 63 0.50 -16.92 8.69
N ALA A 64 -0.29 -15.97 9.21
CA ALA A 64 -1.49 -15.48 8.52
C ALA A 64 -1.70 -13.99 8.77
N LEU A 65 -2.00 -13.25 7.69
CA LEU A 65 -2.39 -11.85 7.76
C LEU A 65 -3.91 -11.76 7.72
N LEU A 66 -4.49 -11.28 8.81
CA LEU A 66 -5.91 -10.98 8.93
C LEU A 66 -6.21 -9.57 8.43
N VAL A 67 -7.21 -9.44 7.57
CA VAL A 67 -7.59 -8.15 6.99
C VAL A 67 -9.09 -7.92 7.11
N ALA A 68 -9.46 -6.91 7.89
CA ALA A 68 -10.81 -6.36 7.88
C ALA A 68 -10.86 -5.21 6.88
N SER A 69 -11.66 -5.34 5.82
CA SER A 69 -11.90 -4.26 4.87
C SER A 69 -13.08 -3.42 5.37
N THR A 70 -12.88 -2.12 5.55
CA THR A 70 -13.93 -1.19 5.97
C THR A 70 -13.60 0.23 5.55
N ASP A 71 -14.64 0.98 5.22
CA ASP A 71 -14.63 2.44 5.29
C ASP A 71 -15.11 2.88 6.68
N MET A 72 -14.83 4.13 7.04
CA MET A 72 -15.23 4.75 8.31
C MET A 72 -16.58 5.48 8.13
N SER A 73 -16.70 6.73 8.55
CA SER A 73 -17.96 7.49 8.47
C SER A 73 -18.39 7.77 7.02
N HIS A 74 -19.70 7.83 6.78
CA HIS A 74 -20.28 8.08 5.45
C HIS A 74 -21.23 9.28 5.44
N PHE A 75 -21.04 10.17 4.47
CA PHE A 75 -21.96 11.26 4.12
C PHE A 75 -22.20 12.25 5.27
N TRP A 76 -21.12 12.59 5.97
CA TRP A 76 -21.07 13.66 6.96
C TRP A 76 -20.26 14.84 6.42
N SER A 77 -20.39 16.03 7.02
CA SER A 77 -19.45 17.10 6.72
C SER A 77 -18.03 16.65 7.07
N HIS A 78 -17.03 17.23 6.42
CA HIS A 78 -15.62 16.92 6.68
C HIS A 78 -15.26 16.97 8.18
N GLU A 79 -15.73 18.01 8.89
CA GLU A 79 -15.49 18.17 10.33
C GLU A 79 -16.21 17.10 11.17
N GLN A 80 -17.47 16.79 10.82
CA GLN A 80 -18.24 15.76 11.53
C GLN A 80 -17.68 14.37 11.29
N ALA A 81 -17.27 14.06 10.05
CA ALA A 81 -16.63 12.79 9.70
C ALA A 81 -15.39 12.57 10.57
N ARG A 82 -14.51 13.56 10.66
CA ARG A 82 -13.30 13.50 11.51
C ARG A 82 -13.62 13.24 12.98
N LEU A 83 -14.59 13.95 13.54
CA LEU A 83 -15.01 13.75 14.93
C LEU A 83 -15.55 12.33 15.17
N LEU A 84 -16.41 11.83 14.29
CA LEU A 84 -17.01 10.51 14.41
C LEU A 84 -15.98 9.38 14.21
N ASP A 85 -15.05 9.58 13.27
CA ASP A 85 -13.99 8.65 12.96
C ASP A 85 -12.97 8.58 14.09
N GLU A 86 -12.60 9.71 14.70
CA GLU A 86 -11.71 9.75 15.86
C GLU A 86 -12.32 8.99 17.04
N GLN A 87 -13.62 9.18 17.31
CA GLN A 87 -14.35 8.41 18.33
C GLN A 87 -14.35 6.91 18.04
N ALA A 88 -14.47 6.51 16.76
CA ALA A 88 -14.43 5.11 16.37
C ALA A 88 -13.01 4.52 16.38
N LEU A 89 -11.99 5.32 16.09
CA LEU A 89 -10.58 4.90 16.12
C LEU A 89 -10.04 4.75 17.53
N ALA A 90 -10.50 5.55 18.49
CA ALA A 90 -10.05 5.45 19.88
C ALA A 90 -10.13 4.01 20.46
N PRO A 91 -11.28 3.30 20.43
CA PRO A 91 -11.34 1.91 20.89
C PRO A 91 -10.57 0.93 19.98
N VAL A 92 -10.44 1.22 18.68
CA VAL A 92 -9.63 0.41 17.75
C VAL A 92 -8.15 0.45 18.16
N LEU A 93 -7.62 1.65 18.43
CA LEU A 93 -6.24 1.87 18.85
C LEU A 93 -5.96 1.38 20.28
N ALA A 94 -7.00 1.30 21.11
CA ALA A 94 -6.91 0.67 22.43
C ALA A 94 -7.05 -0.87 22.40
N LEU A 95 -7.21 -1.50 21.22
CA LEU A 95 -7.54 -2.93 21.10
C LEU A 95 -8.77 -3.35 21.92
N ASP A 96 -9.73 -2.43 22.09
CA ASP A 96 -10.95 -2.64 22.85
C ASP A 96 -12.15 -2.86 21.92
N ALA A 97 -12.30 -4.11 21.49
CA ALA A 97 -13.41 -4.51 20.63
C ALA A 97 -14.78 -4.41 21.33
N ALA A 98 -14.83 -4.42 22.66
CA ALA A 98 -16.08 -4.29 23.41
C ALA A 98 -16.55 -2.82 23.46
N ALA A 99 -15.62 -1.89 23.69
CA ALA A 99 -15.90 -0.45 23.59
C ALA A 99 -16.34 -0.06 22.17
N LEU A 100 -15.66 -0.58 21.13
CA LEU A 100 -16.09 -0.38 19.75
C LEU A 100 -17.50 -0.95 19.50
N GLU A 101 -17.81 -2.12 20.05
CA GLU A 101 -19.15 -2.72 19.93
C GLU A 101 -20.24 -1.89 20.60
N SER A 102 -19.99 -1.34 21.79
CA SER A 102 -20.91 -0.42 22.46
C SER A 102 -21.14 0.82 21.60
N LEU A 103 -20.07 1.47 21.14
CA LEU A 103 -20.16 2.67 20.31
C LEU A 103 -20.96 2.45 19.03
N MET A 104 -20.81 1.28 18.39
CA MET A 104 -21.54 0.95 17.17
C MET A 104 -23.00 0.56 17.43
N LYS A 105 -23.33 0.02 18.61
CA LYS A 105 -24.72 -0.24 19.02
C LYS A 105 -25.47 1.05 19.30
N ASP A 106 -24.78 2.05 19.82
CA ASP A 106 -25.31 3.38 20.14
C ASP A 106 -25.34 4.33 18.92
N ASP A 107 -24.97 3.85 17.73
CA ASP A 107 -25.07 4.61 16.47
C ASP A 107 -26.37 4.28 15.73
N PRO A 108 -27.46 5.06 15.91
CA PRO A 108 -28.74 4.82 15.23
C PRO A 108 -28.65 5.06 13.73
N THR A 109 -27.61 5.74 13.25
CA THR A 109 -27.44 6.03 11.82
C THR A 109 -26.81 4.85 11.08
N GLY A 110 -26.02 4.03 11.78
CA GLY A 110 -25.22 2.97 11.18
C GLY A 110 -24.17 3.45 10.19
N ARG A 111 -23.89 4.76 10.14
CA ARG A 111 -23.02 5.40 9.15
C ARG A 111 -21.58 5.58 9.62
N ARG A 112 -21.22 5.19 10.85
CA ARG A 112 -19.86 5.37 11.39
C ARG A 112 -18.82 4.39 10.85
N MET A 113 -19.21 3.18 10.47
CA MET A 113 -18.29 2.14 9.97
C MET A 113 -19.07 1.00 9.30
N CYS A 114 -18.82 0.74 8.02
CA CYS A 114 -19.56 -0.27 7.26
C CYS A 114 -19.12 -1.71 7.59
N GLY A 115 -17.85 -1.92 7.92
CA GLY A 115 -17.24 -3.21 8.23
C GLY A 115 -17.09 -3.51 9.72
N ARG A 116 -17.88 -2.87 10.60
CA ARG A 116 -17.74 -2.97 12.07
C ARG A 116 -17.60 -4.39 12.62
N GLY A 117 -18.38 -5.35 12.11
CA GLY A 117 -18.33 -6.73 12.58
C GLY A 117 -17.01 -7.44 12.20
N ALA A 118 -16.48 -7.14 11.00
CA ALA A 118 -15.20 -7.66 10.56
C ALA A 118 -14.04 -7.06 11.37
N VAL A 119 -14.07 -5.74 11.61
CA VAL A 119 -13.07 -5.05 12.44
C VAL A 119 -13.05 -5.64 13.85
N GLN A 120 -14.21 -5.79 14.49
CA GLN A 120 -14.31 -6.41 15.81
C GLN A 120 -13.79 -7.86 15.81
N ALA A 121 -14.11 -8.66 14.79
CA ALA A 121 -13.65 -10.04 14.70
C ALA A 121 -12.12 -10.10 14.56
N VAL A 122 -11.53 -9.26 13.70
CA VAL A 122 -10.07 -9.17 13.52
C VAL A 122 -9.38 -8.67 14.77
N MET A 123 -9.90 -7.62 15.44
CA MET A 123 -9.35 -7.12 16.71
C MET A 123 -9.31 -8.21 17.78
N ARG A 124 -10.43 -8.92 17.96
CA ARG A 124 -10.54 -10.02 18.94
C ARG A 124 -9.61 -11.18 18.60
N ALA A 125 -9.55 -11.58 17.33
CA ALA A 125 -8.67 -12.64 16.87
C ALA A 125 -7.19 -12.27 17.01
N ALA A 126 -6.80 -11.06 16.58
CA ALA A 126 -5.43 -10.55 16.68
C ALA A 126 -4.96 -10.51 18.14
N ARG A 127 -5.78 -9.97 19.04
CA ARG A 127 -5.48 -9.95 20.48
C ARG A 127 -5.36 -11.37 21.07
N ALA A 128 -6.24 -12.27 20.68
CA ALA A 128 -6.20 -13.66 21.12
C ALA A 128 -5.02 -14.47 20.52
N LEU A 129 -4.41 -13.97 19.45
CA LEU A 129 -3.20 -14.51 18.82
C LEU A 129 -1.91 -13.80 19.28
N GLY A 130 -2.01 -12.82 20.19
CA GLY A 130 -0.85 -12.19 20.85
C GLY A 130 -0.63 -10.72 20.50
N ALA A 131 -1.44 -10.10 19.65
CA ALA A 131 -1.31 -8.66 19.39
C ALA A 131 -1.66 -7.85 20.64
N ASP A 132 -0.79 -6.91 21.00
CA ASP A 132 -0.92 -6.01 22.15
C ASP A 132 -0.71 -4.53 21.78
N GLN A 133 -0.39 -4.26 20.52
CA GLN A 133 -0.24 -2.92 19.96
C GLN A 133 -1.19 -2.71 18.78
N ALA A 134 -1.69 -1.48 18.65
CA ALA A 134 -2.39 -0.99 17.48
C ALA A 134 -1.77 0.33 17.02
N THR A 135 -1.42 0.41 15.73
CA THR A 135 -0.79 1.60 15.15
C THR A 135 -1.67 2.15 14.02
N LEU A 136 -2.11 3.41 14.15
CA LEU A 136 -2.71 4.13 13.04
C LEU A 136 -1.62 4.44 12.01
N LEU A 137 -1.72 3.82 10.84
CA LEU A 137 -0.74 4.01 9.78
C LEU A 137 -1.09 5.22 8.91
N LYS A 138 -2.38 5.41 8.64
CA LYS A 138 -2.91 6.57 7.91
C LYS A 138 -4.38 6.76 8.20
N TYR A 139 -4.79 8.01 8.25
CA TYR A 139 -6.17 8.45 8.18
C TYR A 139 -6.31 9.52 7.09
N ALA A 140 -7.41 9.50 6.36
CA ALA A 140 -7.78 10.49 5.35
C ALA A 140 -9.28 10.36 5.06
N ASP A 141 -9.88 11.33 4.40
CA ASP A 141 -11.23 11.18 3.83
C ASP A 141 -11.26 11.46 2.31
N SER A 142 -12.45 11.36 1.73
CA SER A 142 -12.66 11.58 0.29
C SER A 142 -12.26 13.00 -0.14
N LYS A 143 -12.36 14.00 0.74
CA LYS A 143 -11.90 15.36 0.46
C LYS A 143 -10.37 15.43 0.40
N ASP A 144 -9.69 14.81 1.37
CA ASP A 144 -8.22 14.74 1.41
C ASP A 144 -7.61 14.00 0.20
N THR A 145 -8.35 13.05 -0.40
CA THR A 145 -7.83 12.13 -1.41
C THR A 145 -8.19 12.49 -2.85
N SER A 146 -9.40 13.00 -3.08
CA SER A 146 -9.90 13.31 -4.43
C SER A 146 -10.14 14.80 -4.67
N GLY A 147 -10.04 15.63 -3.63
CA GLY A 147 -10.48 17.02 -3.67
C GLY A 147 -12.01 17.18 -3.79
N TYR A 148 -12.77 16.08 -3.74
CA TYR A 148 -14.22 16.11 -3.78
C TYR A 148 -14.78 16.68 -2.48
N ASP A 149 -15.34 17.88 -2.57
CA ASP A 149 -15.89 18.66 -1.46
C ASP A 149 -17.31 19.11 -1.84
N ASP A 150 -18.25 18.16 -2.00
CA ASP A 150 -19.68 18.49 -2.17
C ASP A 150 -20.37 18.53 -0.80
N PRO A 151 -20.71 19.74 -0.28
CA PRO A 151 -21.38 19.88 1.01
C PRO A 151 -22.77 19.23 1.06
N ARG A 152 -23.35 18.83 -0.08
CA ARG A 152 -24.65 18.13 -0.14
C ARG A 152 -24.51 16.62 0.01
N ASN A 153 -23.36 16.06 -0.36
CA ASN A 153 -23.12 14.61 -0.32
C ASN A 153 -22.26 14.19 0.87
N GLY A 154 -21.48 15.10 1.45
CA GLY A 154 -20.56 14.79 2.55
C GLY A 154 -19.38 13.91 2.10
N VAL A 155 -18.55 13.51 3.06
CA VAL A 155 -17.32 12.74 2.81
C VAL A 155 -17.43 11.30 3.28
N VAL A 156 -16.51 10.46 2.80
CA VAL A 156 -16.27 9.10 3.33
C VAL A 156 -14.90 9.07 4.00
N GLY A 157 -14.84 8.60 5.25
CA GLY A 157 -13.60 8.46 6.00
C GLY A 157 -12.86 7.14 5.71
N TYR A 158 -11.53 7.18 5.75
CA TYR A 158 -10.64 6.05 5.51
C TYR A 158 -9.57 5.95 6.59
N ALA A 159 -9.37 4.75 7.14
CA ALA A 159 -8.31 4.50 8.10
C ALA A 159 -7.59 3.18 7.82
N ALA A 160 -6.27 3.19 8.04
CA ALA A 160 -5.42 2.01 7.99
C ALA A 160 -4.79 1.81 9.37
N VAL A 161 -5.11 0.70 10.04
CA VAL A 161 -4.58 0.35 11.37
C VAL A 161 -3.90 -1.03 11.30
N ALA A 162 -2.71 -1.15 11.88
CA ALA A 162 -2.03 -2.42 12.07
C ALA A 162 -2.10 -2.88 13.52
N PHE A 163 -2.37 -4.16 13.73
CA PHE A 163 -2.29 -4.82 15.04
C PHE A 163 -1.03 -5.68 15.11
N THR A 164 -0.18 -5.46 16.10
CA THR A 164 1.12 -6.11 16.25
C THR A 164 1.36 -6.58 17.68
N GLN A 165 2.34 -7.46 17.87
CA GLN A 165 2.80 -7.91 19.18
C GLN A 165 4.10 -7.21 19.56
N SER A 166 4.19 -6.70 20.79
CA SER A 166 5.38 -6.08 21.35
C SER A 166 6.50 -7.11 21.47
N GLY A 167 7.70 -6.75 20.98
CA GLY A 167 8.85 -7.66 21.00
C GLY A 167 8.78 -8.79 19.97
N ALA A 168 7.77 -8.83 19.09
CA ALA A 168 7.96 -9.47 17.79
C ALA A 168 9.03 -8.66 17.07
N ASP A 169 10.24 -9.20 17.01
CA ASP A 169 11.35 -8.56 16.32
C ASP A 169 10.84 -8.04 14.98
N ASN A 170 11.20 -6.79 14.65
CA ASN A 170 11.32 -6.34 13.26
C ASN A 170 12.46 -7.14 12.62
N ALA A 171 12.39 -8.47 12.65
CA ALA A 171 13.13 -9.34 11.79
C ALA A 171 12.68 -8.91 10.41
N LYS A 172 13.52 -8.11 9.75
CA LYS A 172 13.55 -8.02 8.31
C LYS A 172 13.62 -9.46 7.81
N ALA A 173 12.46 -10.03 7.53
CA ALA A 173 12.38 -11.26 6.77
C ALA A 173 12.97 -10.91 5.41
N GLN A 174 14.24 -11.25 5.23
CA GLN A 174 14.94 -11.09 3.97
C GLN A 174 14.26 -12.08 3.00
N ALA A 175 13.35 -11.55 2.17
CA ALA A 175 12.69 -12.37 1.16
C ALA A 175 13.73 -12.86 0.14
N PRO A 176 13.68 -14.13 -0.31
CA PRO A 176 14.57 -14.63 -1.35
C PRO A 176 14.30 -13.88 -2.67
N GLY A 177 15.32 -13.27 -3.26
CA GLY A 177 15.24 -12.58 -4.57
C GLY A 177 15.39 -11.06 -4.53
N GLU A 178 16.02 -10.51 -3.49
CA GLU A 178 16.24 -9.07 -3.38
C GLU A 178 17.24 -8.58 -4.46
N LEU A 179 16.81 -7.61 -5.29
CA LEU A 179 17.71 -6.94 -6.25
C LEU A 179 18.87 -6.30 -5.49
N ASP A 180 20.09 -6.54 -5.96
CA ASP A 180 21.26 -5.84 -5.44
C ASP A 180 21.22 -4.33 -5.77
N ALA A 181 22.13 -3.57 -5.17
CA ALA A 181 22.16 -2.12 -5.37
C ALA A 181 22.40 -1.71 -6.83
N ALA A 182 23.18 -2.50 -7.59
CA ALA A 182 23.51 -2.21 -8.97
C ALA A 182 22.30 -2.43 -9.89
N ALA A 183 21.58 -3.55 -9.71
CA ALA A 183 20.35 -3.86 -10.42
C ALA A 183 19.26 -2.83 -10.14
N ARG A 184 19.14 -2.34 -8.90
CA ARG A 184 18.19 -1.28 -8.54
C ARG A 184 18.50 0.04 -9.24
N ASP A 185 19.76 0.46 -9.20
CA ASP A 185 20.21 1.69 -9.86
C ASP A 185 19.98 1.62 -11.37
N GLU A 186 20.30 0.48 -11.99
CA GLU A 186 20.04 0.25 -13.41
C GLU A 186 18.54 0.32 -13.75
N LEU A 187 17.69 -0.32 -12.95
CA LEU A 187 16.24 -0.32 -13.17
C LEU A 187 15.63 1.08 -13.04
N LEU A 188 16.11 1.89 -12.08
CA LEU A 188 15.72 3.29 -11.92
C LEU A 188 16.17 4.14 -13.11
N LYS A 189 17.37 3.91 -13.64
CA LYS A 189 17.85 4.59 -14.87
C LYS A 189 16.99 4.24 -16.07
N ILE A 190 16.60 2.97 -16.22
CA ILE A 190 15.68 2.53 -17.28
C ILE A 190 14.34 3.25 -17.18
N ALA A 191 13.76 3.33 -15.97
CA ALA A 191 12.51 4.05 -15.75
C ALA A 191 12.65 5.56 -16.05
N ARG A 192 13.70 6.21 -15.53
CA ARG A 192 13.94 7.64 -15.76
C ARG A 192 14.13 7.96 -17.24
N ARG A 193 14.98 7.19 -17.94
CA ARG A 193 15.21 7.34 -19.38
C ARG A 193 13.92 7.12 -20.17
N THR A 194 13.14 6.11 -19.79
CA THR A 194 11.85 5.83 -20.42
C THR A 194 10.88 6.99 -20.24
N LEU A 195 10.72 7.50 -19.02
CA LEU A 195 9.84 8.63 -18.73
C LEU A 195 10.21 9.85 -19.57
N GLU A 196 11.48 10.26 -19.53
CA GLU A 196 11.95 11.46 -20.24
C GLU A 196 11.81 11.32 -21.76
N THR A 197 12.21 10.17 -22.32
CA THR A 197 12.16 9.94 -23.76
C THR A 197 10.71 9.88 -24.24
N PHE A 198 9.84 9.16 -23.53
CA PHE A 198 8.44 9.00 -23.88
C PHE A 198 7.68 10.32 -23.78
N VAL A 199 7.86 11.08 -22.70
CA VAL A 199 7.18 12.38 -22.54
C VAL A 199 7.65 13.41 -23.58
N LYS A 200 8.93 13.41 -23.97
CA LYS A 200 9.47 14.36 -24.97
C LYS A 200 9.17 13.96 -26.42
N THR A 201 9.11 12.67 -26.73
CA THR A 201 9.12 12.18 -28.13
C THR A 201 7.94 11.27 -28.49
N GLY A 202 7.16 10.83 -27.50
CA GLY A 202 6.11 9.81 -27.66
C GLY A 202 6.64 8.40 -27.90
N ARG A 203 7.94 8.16 -27.82
CA ARG A 203 8.58 6.86 -28.10
C ARG A 203 9.22 6.24 -26.87
N ALA A 204 9.19 4.90 -26.81
CA ALA A 204 9.89 4.14 -25.79
C ALA A 204 11.37 3.94 -26.20
N PRO A 205 12.34 4.19 -25.32
CA PRO A 205 13.71 3.74 -25.53
C PRO A 205 13.79 2.22 -25.34
N ASP A 206 14.83 1.58 -25.87
CA ASP A 206 15.08 0.16 -25.63
C ASP A 206 15.34 -0.10 -24.13
N PRO A 207 14.57 -0.97 -23.47
CA PRO A 207 14.78 -1.31 -22.07
C PRO A 207 15.77 -2.47 -21.86
N SER A 208 16.45 -2.95 -22.91
CA SER A 208 17.38 -4.07 -22.80
C SER A 208 18.45 -3.86 -21.73
N SER A 209 18.72 -4.93 -20.98
CA SER A 209 19.72 -4.99 -19.91
C SER A 209 20.46 -6.33 -19.98
N ALA A 210 21.77 -6.29 -19.72
CA ALA A 210 22.58 -7.51 -19.59
C ALA A 210 22.51 -8.12 -18.18
N ASN A 211 21.87 -7.42 -17.23
CA ASN A 211 21.80 -7.83 -15.84
C ASN A 211 20.82 -9.00 -15.68
N PRO A 212 21.28 -10.18 -15.21
CA PRO A 212 20.43 -11.35 -15.07
C PRO A 212 19.18 -11.11 -14.21
N ALA A 213 19.28 -10.24 -13.21
CA ALA A 213 18.16 -9.92 -12.33
C ALA A 213 17.05 -9.12 -13.05
N LEU A 214 17.41 -8.34 -14.06
CA LEU A 214 16.49 -7.56 -14.88
C LEU A 214 15.89 -8.37 -16.03
N LEU A 215 16.55 -9.46 -16.40
CA LEU A 215 16.07 -10.45 -17.36
C LEU A 215 15.06 -11.44 -16.73
N ALA A 216 15.05 -11.53 -15.40
CA ALA A 216 14.10 -12.37 -14.68
C ALA A 216 12.66 -11.92 -14.94
N LYS A 217 11.77 -12.89 -15.18
CA LYS A 217 10.36 -12.60 -15.41
C LYS A 217 9.66 -12.20 -14.12
N SER A 218 9.03 -11.03 -14.13
CA SER A 218 8.41 -10.48 -12.93
C SER A 218 7.34 -9.46 -13.25
N GLY A 219 6.32 -9.36 -12.39
CA GLY A 219 5.44 -8.21 -12.35
C GLY A 219 6.11 -7.06 -11.60
N ALA A 220 5.67 -5.83 -11.89
CA ALA A 220 6.11 -4.65 -11.16
C ALA A 220 5.06 -3.53 -11.28
N PHE A 221 5.09 -2.61 -10.32
CA PHE A 221 4.37 -1.34 -10.35
C PHE A 221 5.38 -0.21 -10.42
N VAL A 222 5.11 0.78 -11.27
CA VAL A 222 5.87 2.03 -11.34
C VAL A 222 4.98 3.14 -10.81
N THR A 223 5.53 3.95 -9.92
CA THR A 223 4.86 5.12 -9.34
C THR A 223 5.66 6.36 -9.69
N LEU A 224 4.96 7.37 -10.19
CA LEU A 224 5.46 8.70 -10.43
C LEU A 224 4.91 9.60 -9.33
N ASN A 225 5.77 10.33 -8.62
CA ASN A 225 5.36 11.32 -7.63
C ASN A 225 5.90 12.70 -8.00
N LYS A 226 5.08 13.74 -7.97
CA LYS A 226 5.47 15.13 -8.19
C LYS A 226 5.41 15.87 -6.86
N ASN A 227 6.52 16.48 -6.45
CA ASN A 227 6.60 17.21 -5.17
C ASN A 227 6.13 16.39 -3.93
N GLY A 228 6.33 15.06 -3.97
CA GLY A 228 5.91 14.15 -2.91
C GLY A 228 4.47 13.63 -3.00
N GLU A 229 3.69 14.08 -3.99
CA GLU A 229 2.30 13.64 -4.21
C GLU A 229 2.21 12.69 -5.41
N LEU A 230 1.24 11.77 -5.37
CA LEU A 230 1.01 10.79 -6.43
C LEU A 230 0.66 11.49 -7.76
N ARG A 231 1.41 11.20 -8.82
CA ARG A 231 1.23 11.77 -10.17
C ARG A 231 0.81 10.73 -11.21
N GLY A 232 1.04 9.46 -10.91
CA GLY A 232 0.60 8.32 -11.71
C GLY A 232 1.13 7.03 -11.13
N CYS A 233 0.35 5.95 -11.15
CA CYS A 233 0.83 4.65 -10.74
C CYS A 233 0.11 3.53 -11.46
N MET A 234 0.87 2.77 -12.24
CA MET A 234 0.39 1.63 -12.99
C MET A 234 1.35 0.45 -12.83
N GLY A 235 0.80 -0.75 -12.89
CA GLY A 235 1.59 -1.96 -12.76
C GLY A 235 0.84 -3.18 -13.23
N ARG A 236 1.52 -4.30 -13.13
CA ARG A 236 1.01 -5.59 -13.59
C ARG A 236 1.48 -6.73 -12.71
N PHE A 237 0.64 -7.75 -12.61
CA PHE A 237 0.89 -8.93 -11.78
C PHE A 237 1.55 -10.08 -12.55
N GLU A 238 1.33 -10.17 -13.86
CA GLU A 238 1.81 -11.30 -14.65
C GLU A 238 3.34 -11.30 -14.76
N ARG A 239 3.90 -12.51 -14.82
CA ARG A 239 5.36 -12.78 -14.83
C ARG A 239 5.78 -13.46 -16.13
N ASP A 240 5.35 -12.90 -17.24
CA ASP A 240 5.58 -13.38 -18.62
C ASP A 240 6.70 -12.59 -19.34
N LEU A 241 6.99 -11.36 -18.91
CA LEU A 241 7.99 -10.45 -19.50
C LEU A 241 9.19 -10.21 -18.57
N PRO A 242 10.39 -9.91 -19.12
CA PRO A 242 11.55 -9.44 -18.36
C PRO A 242 11.24 -8.19 -17.51
N LEU A 243 11.80 -8.12 -16.32
CA LEU A 243 11.55 -7.01 -15.38
C LEU A 243 11.87 -5.63 -15.99
N ALA A 244 12.99 -5.50 -16.71
CA ALA A 244 13.34 -4.23 -17.36
C ALA A 244 12.28 -3.76 -18.36
N GLU A 245 11.72 -4.70 -19.14
CA GLU A 245 10.65 -4.43 -20.09
C GLU A 245 9.35 -4.05 -19.37
N VAL A 246 9.01 -4.76 -18.29
CA VAL A 246 7.85 -4.42 -17.47
C VAL A 246 7.97 -3.01 -16.92
N VAL A 247 9.11 -2.64 -16.35
CA VAL A 247 9.32 -1.29 -15.79
C VAL A 247 9.20 -0.22 -16.86
N ALA A 248 9.80 -0.39 -18.04
CA ALA A 248 9.67 0.59 -19.11
C ALA A 248 8.21 0.76 -19.57
N ARG A 249 7.51 -0.36 -19.81
CA ARG A 249 6.08 -0.34 -20.18
C ARG A 249 5.23 0.36 -19.11
N GLN A 250 5.38 -0.04 -17.85
CA GLN A 250 4.59 0.52 -16.76
C GLN A 250 4.95 1.99 -16.46
N THR A 251 6.17 2.42 -16.75
CA THR A 251 6.54 3.85 -16.70
C THR A 251 5.72 4.67 -17.70
N MET A 252 5.61 4.22 -18.95
CA MET A 252 4.83 4.93 -19.98
C MET A 252 3.34 4.98 -19.65
N VAL A 253 2.78 3.84 -19.21
CA VAL A 253 1.36 3.76 -18.82
C VAL A 253 1.11 4.64 -17.59
N SER A 254 1.99 4.63 -16.58
CA SER A 254 1.88 5.54 -15.42
C SER A 254 1.97 7.02 -15.80
N ALA A 255 2.71 7.35 -16.84
CA ALA A 255 2.87 8.73 -17.31
C ALA A 255 1.71 9.24 -18.18
N SER A 256 0.97 8.36 -18.86
CA SER A 256 0.00 8.77 -19.91
C SER A 256 -1.40 8.18 -19.82
N GLN A 257 -1.59 7.09 -19.08
CA GLN A 257 -2.82 6.29 -19.12
C GLN A 257 -3.41 6.02 -17.73
N ASP A 258 -2.86 6.61 -16.66
CA ASP A 258 -3.52 6.57 -15.35
C ASP A 258 -4.77 7.46 -15.39
N PRO A 259 -6.00 6.91 -15.34
CA PRO A 259 -7.23 7.68 -15.57
C PRO A 259 -7.52 8.72 -14.48
N ARG A 260 -6.81 8.67 -13.36
CA ARG A 260 -6.96 9.63 -12.25
C ARG A 260 -6.24 10.95 -12.51
N PHE A 261 -5.29 10.97 -13.45
CA PHE A 261 -4.42 12.13 -13.70
C PHE A 261 -4.33 12.46 -15.19
N PRO A 262 -4.18 13.73 -15.57
CA PRO A 262 -3.82 14.08 -16.95
C PRO A 262 -2.41 13.53 -17.29
N PRO A 263 -2.06 13.33 -18.57
CA PRO A 263 -0.71 12.91 -18.96
C PRO A 263 0.39 13.83 -18.41
N VAL A 264 1.55 13.26 -18.06
CA VAL A 264 2.73 14.00 -17.59
C VAL A 264 3.30 14.86 -18.71
N THR A 265 3.58 16.14 -18.42
CA THR A 265 4.15 17.07 -19.40
C THR A 265 5.67 17.22 -19.25
N PRO A 266 6.38 17.70 -20.30
CA PRO A 266 7.83 17.90 -20.25
C PRO A 266 8.31 18.78 -19.09
N ASP A 267 7.56 19.82 -18.74
CA ASP A 267 7.92 20.77 -17.68
C ASP A 267 7.83 20.15 -16.27
N GLU A 268 7.15 19.01 -16.12
CA GLU A 268 7.03 18.31 -14.85
C GLU A 268 8.21 17.37 -14.57
N LEU A 269 9.01 17.02 -15.58
CA LEU A 269 9.97 15.91 -15.52
C LEU A 269 10.98 16.03 -14.37
N ASP A 270 11.49 17.24 -14.13
CA ASP A 270 12.49 17.51 -13.09
C ASP A 270 11.90 17.39 -11.67
N ALA A 271 10.58 17.64 -11.53
CA ALA A 271 9.87 17.53 -10.27
C ALA A 271 9.33 16.11 -10.00
N VAL A 272 9.38 15.23 -10.99
CA VAL A 272 8.90 13.84 -10.87
C VAL A 272 9.99 12.95 -10.26
N THR A 273 9.61 12.23 -9.22
CA THR A 273 10.36 11.13 -8.61
C THR A 273 9.71 9.81 -8.99
N ILE A 274 10.52 8.75 -9.13
CA ILE A 274 10.07 7.44 -9.60
C ILE A 274 10.31 6.41 -8.50
N GLU A 275 9.28 5.64 -8.18
CA GLU A 275 9.37 4.44 -7.33
C GLU A 275 8.98 3.20 -8.13
N ILE A 276 9.67 2.08 -7.87
CA ILE A 276 9.44 0.79 -8.54
C ILE A 276 9.22 -0.29 -7.49
N SER A 277 8.06 -0.93 -7.52
CA SER A 277 7.70 -2.07 -6.66
C SER A 277 7.75 -3.36 -7.48
N VAL A 278 8.77 -4.18 -7.28
CA VAL A 278 8.94 -5.48 -7.95
C VAL A 278 8.22 -6.59 -7.19
N LEU A 279 7.46 -7.42 -7.89
CA LEU A 279 6.70 -8.52 -7.29
C LEU A 279 7.54 -9.79 -7.18
N SER A 280 7.52 -10.47 -6.03
CA SER A 280 8.16 -11.77 -5.88
C SER A 280 7.35 -12.89 -6.55
N ALA A 281 7.91 -14.10 -6.57
CA ALA A 281 7.16 -15.26 -7.04
C ALA A 281 5.97 -15.58 -6.12
N PRO A 282 4.78 -15.86 -6.67
CA PRO A 282 3.69 -16.38 -5.88
C PRO A 282 4.09 -17.75 -5.33
N ALA A 283 3.96 -17.94 -4.02
CA ALA A 283 4.14 -19.23 -3.39
C ALA A 283 2.76 -19.93 -3.27
N PRO A 284 2.66 -21.24 -3.55
CA PRO A 284 1.45 -21.99 -3.28
C PRO A 284 1.12 -21.92 -1.79
N VAL A 285 -0.16 -21.74 -1.46
CA VAL A 285 -0.66 -21.88 -0.10
C VAL A 285 -0.75 -23.39 0.19
N PRO A 286 0.02 -23.94 1.14
CA PRO A 286 -0.12 -25.34 1.52
C PRO A 286 -1.53 -25.57 2.08
N SER A 287 -2.23 -26.57 1.55
CA SER A 287 -3.56 -27.01 1.98
C SER A 287 -3.57 -27.47 3.44
#